data_AF-A0A7U9QZT3-F1
#
_entry.id   AF-A0A7U9QZT3-F1
#
_cell.length_a   1.000
_cell.length_b   1.000
_cell.length_c   1.000
_cell.angle_alpha   90.00
_cell.angle_beta   90.00
_cell.angle_gamma   90.00
#
_symmetry.space_group_name_H-M   'P 1'
#
loop_
_entity.id
_entity.type
_entity.pdbx_description
1 polymer ?
#
loop_
_entity_poly.entity_id
_entity_poly.type
_entity_poly.pdbx_seq_one_letter_code
_entity_poly.pdbx_strand_id
1 'polypeptide(L)'
;MNPTAYDITLLFFTYSFLAWLAETTVATLKEKDFKNRGFASGPFCFIYGFTGILLTIVLQDLRSNVFFLFLGCVVVATAVEWFTGKILEGMKQKKWWDYSRKRWNLDGYICLQYSLLWGVLGYGVVQYANDIILSLYGVLPLLCRQIMVWGLVAIGLLDLSGSFLSVYHMEKMLPRLFRWSQKMQQWTLALGTRISQRMENRIRRAYPVTAGREDAPEQETAERCTLVHLFWLFLIGALLGDVVETLFCRVTMGVWMSRSSLVWGPFSVVWGLAIALITALLYRDRNKRESRLFLVGTFLGGAYEYTCSVFTEIVFGKVFWDYSGIRFNLGGRINLLYCFFWGIAAVVWFRLLYPHIAKLIQWILRKTGRILTTALLLFIIVDIFVSVLALIRYDSRANGSPAEHRWEQIMDACFDDSRMERIYPNAIPQ
;
A
#
# COMPACT_ATOMS: atom_id res chain seq x y z
N MET A 1 -8.02 -1.70 21.73
CA MET A 1 -7.17 -0.54 22.01
C MET A 1 -6.65 -0.03 20.69
N ASN A 2 -6.80 1.26 20.41
CA ASN A 2 -6.15 1.85 19.24
C ASN A 2 -4.64 1.95 19.54
N PRO A 3 -3.77 1.34 18.71
CA PRO A 3 -2.34 1.34 18.98
C PRO A 3 -1.78 2.75 18.90
N THR A 4 -0.94 3.14 19.87
CA THR A 4 -0.27 4.44 19.85
C THR A 4 0.81 4.49 18.75
N ALA A 5 1.31 5.68 18.41
CA ALA A 5 2.40 5.81 17.44
C ALA A 5 3.66 5.01 17.83
N TYR A 6 3.94 4.90 19.14
CA TYR A 6 5.03 4.09 19.67
C TYR A 6 4.78 2.59 19.46
N ASP A 7 3.55 2.12 19.68
CA ASP A 7 3.14 0.73 19.46
C ASP A 7 3.27 0.34 17.98
N ILE A 8 2.78 1.20 17.08
CA ILE A 8 2.87 1.00 15.63
C ILE A 8 4.33 0.94 15.18
N THR A 9 5.17 1.85 15.68
CA THR A 9 6.60 1.88 15.35
C THR A 9 7.31 0.64 15.85
N LEU A 10 6.97 0.14 17.04
CA LEU A 10 7.53 -1.12 17.52
C LEU A 10 7.12 -2.31 16.66
N LEU A 11 5.83 -2.41 16.31
CA LEU A 11 5.31 -3.47 15.44
C LEU A 11 6.01 -3.45 14.07
N PHE A 12 6.24 -2.25 13.50
CA PHE A 12 7.01 -2.09 12.25
C PHE A 12 8.37 -2.79 12.31
N PHE A 13 9.19 -2.43 13.30
CA PHE A 13 10.55 -2.95 13.42
C PHE A 13 10.57 -4.42 13.80
N THR A 14 9.62 -4.85 14.65
CA THR A 14 9.50 -6.26 15.06
C THR A 14 9.17 -7.13 13.85
N TYR A 15 8.16 -6.78 13.05
CA TYR A 15 7.82 -7.54 11.85
C TYR A 15 8.88 -7.45 10.76
N SER A 16 9.56 -6.30 10.63
CA SER A 16 10.71 -6.17 9.70
C SER A 16 11.86 -7.11 10.07
N PHE A 17 12.14 -7.26 11.37
CA PHE A 17 13.18 -8.16 11.88
C PHE A 17 12.78 -9.63 11.81
N LEU A 18 11.55 -9.98 12.20
CA LEU A 18 11.03 -11.35 12.10
C LEU A 18 11.00 -11.85 10.65
N ALA A 19 10.62 -10.99 9.72
CA ALA A 19 10.66 -11.31 8.31
C ALA A 19 12.09 -11.52 7.80
N TRP A 20 13.04 -10.67 8.22
CA TRP A 20 14.46 -10.90 7.92
C TRP A 20 14.94 -12.24 8.47
N LEU A 21 14.56 -12.59 9.70
CA LEU A 21 14.91 -13.89 10.29
C LEU A 21 14.30 -15.07 9.51
N ALA A 22 13.06 -14.95 9.06
CA ALA A 22 12.39 -15.98 8.27
C ALA A 22 13.02 -16.13 6.87
N GLU A 23 13.24 -15.03 6.16
CA GLU A 23 13.87 -15.01 4.83
C GLU A 23 15.30 -15.54 4.87
N THR A 24 16.08 -15.14 5.87
CA THR A 24 17.45 -15.66 6.07
C THR A 24 17.45 -17.15 6.37
N THR A 25 16.50 -17.63 7.19
CA THR A 25 16.34 -19.07 7.44
C THR A 25 16.02 -19.82 6.15
N VAL A 26 15.06 -19.35 5.36
CA VAL A 26 14.67 -19.99 4.09
C VAL A 26 15.80 -19.96 3.06
N ALA A 27 16.55 -18.85 2.97
CA ALA A 27 17.69 -18.71 2.07
C ALA A 27 18.81 -19.69 2.44
N THR A 28 19.16 -19.80 3.72
CA THR A 28 20.15 -20.77 4.22
C THR A 28 19.75 -22.21 3.91
N LEU A 29 18.46 -22.55 4.06
CA LEU A 29 17.95 -23.89 3.76
C LEU A 29 17.99 -24.24 2.25
N LYS A 30 17.83 -23.24 1.37
CA LYS A 30 17.77 -23.45 -0.08
C LYS A 30 19.12 -23.33 -0.78
N GLU A 31 19.91 -22.32 -0.44
CA GLU A 31 21.12 -21.94 -1.19
C GLU A 31 22.43 -22.38 -0.52
N LYS A 32 22.39 -22.86 0.74
CA LYS A 32 23.56 -23.24 1.56
C LYS A 32 24.63 -22.15 1.74
N ASP A 33 24.35 -20.94 1.26
CA ASP A 33 25.18 -19.75 1.42
C ASP A 33 24.28 -18.59 1.84
N PHE A 34 24.76 -17.79 2.79
CA PHE A 34 23.97 -16.70 3.33
C PHE A 34 24.03 -15.50 2.37
N LYS A 35 22.87 -15.10 1.85
CA LYS A 35 22.71 -13.84 1.14
C LYS A 35 21.72 -12.96 1.90
N ASN A 36 22.10 -11.71 2.15
CA ASN A 36 21.19 -10.75 2.77
C ASN A 36 20.01 -10.50 1.81
N ARG A 37 18.81 -10.99 2.19
CA ARG A 37 17.57 -10.80 1.42
C ARG A 37 16.82 -9.62 1.99
N GLY A 38 17.02 -8.44 1.41
CA GLY A 38 16.43 -7.18 1.85
C GLY A 38 17.08 -5.99 1.14
N PHE A 39 16.33 -4.90 0.98
CA PHE A 39 16.87 -3.64 0.45
C PHE A 39 17.81 -2.96 1.45
N ALA A 40 17.54 -3.15 2.73
CA ALA A 40 18.29 -2.59 3.83
C ALA A 40 19.61 -3.35 4.05
N SER A 41 20.64 -2.64 4.53
CA SER A 41 21.93 -3.23 4.88
C SER A 41 21.87 -3.93 6.25
N GLY A 42 20.96 -3.49 7.12
CA GLY A 42 20.65 -4.07 8.43
C GLY A 42 19.73 -5.29 8.38
N PRO A 43 19.45 -5.91 9.54
CA PRO A 43 18.63 -7.11 9.66
C PRO A 43 17.12 -6.78 9.61
N PHE A 44 16.70 -5.98 8.63
CA PHE A 44 15.33 -5.50 8.52
C PHE A 44 14.82 -5.62 7.09
N CYS A 45 13.71 -6.35 6.93
CA CYS A 45 12.94 -6.36 5.69
C CYS A 45 11.74 -5.41 5.84
N PHE A 46 11.95 -4.11 5.61
CA PHE A 46 10.96 -3.05 5.90
C PHE A 46 9.61 -3.22 5.20
N ILE A 47 9.57 -3.88 4.03
CA ILE A 47 8.31 -4.18 3.31
C ILE A 47 7.36 -5.01 4.18
N TYR A 48 7.88 -6.00 4.90
CA TYR A 48 7.07 -6.84 5.79
C TYR A 48 6.63 -6.08 7.05
N GLY A 49 7.47 -5.18 7.57
CA GLY A 49 7.08 -4.26 8.63
C GLY A 49 5.90 -3.37 8.22
N PHE A 50 5.99 -2.77 7.03
CA PHE A 50 4.93 -1.95 6.47
C PHE A 50 3.64 -2.76 6.26
N THR A 51 3.76 -3.98 5.71
CA THR A 51 2.63 -4.90 5.53
C THR A 51 1.98 -5.26 6.86
N GLY A 52 2.76 -5.59 7.89
CA GLY A 52 2.26 -5.95 9.22
C GLY A 52 1.48 -4.81 9.88
N ILE A 53 1.97 -3.57 9.79
CA ILE A 53 1.22 -2.40 10.25
C ILE A 53 -0.05 -2.22 9.44
N LEU A 54 0.04 -2.28 8.12
CA LEU A 54 -1.12 -2.07 7.24
C LEU A 54 -2.23 -3.07 7.57
N LEU A 55 -1.88 -4.35 7.74
CA LEU A 55 -2.82 -5.38 8.18
C LEU A 55 -3.41 -5.09 9.56
N THR A 56 -2.58 -4.65 10.51
CA THR A 56 -3.01 -4.33 11.88
C THR A 56 -4.02 -3.20 11.91
N ILE A 57 -3.75 -2.13 11.16
CA ILE A 57 -4.58 -0.93 11.14
C ILE A 57 -5.85 -1.16 10.32
N VAL A 58 -5.72 -1.69 9.10
CA VAL A 58 -6.85 -1.84 8.17
C VAL A 58 -7.83 -2.90 8.67
N LEU A 59 -7.34 -4.01 9.21
CA LEU A 59 -8.17 -5.18 9.50
C LEU A 59 -8.55 -5.30 10.99
N GLN A 60 -8.31 -4.27 11.80
CA GLN A 60 -8.60 -4.29 13.23
C GLN A 60 -10.09 -4.56 13.50
N ASP A 61 -10.99 -3.92 12.76
CA ASP A 61 -12.45 -4.06 12.89
C ASP A 61 -12.94 -5.48 12.52
N LEU A 62 -12.14 -6.23 11.75
CA LEU A 62 -12.47 -7.59 11.31
C LEU A 62 -12.00 -8.67 12.29
N ARG A 63 -11.32 -8.32 13.39
CA ARG A 63 -10.83 -9.26 14.42
C ARG A 63 -11.94 -10.16 14.99
N SER A 64 -13.18 -9.71 14.99
CA SER A 64 -14.33 -10.49 15.49
C SER A 64 -14.74 -11.61 14.52
N ASN A 65 -14.43 -11.51 13.23
CA ASN A 65 -14.84 -12.46 12.21
C ASN A 65 -13.64 -13.09 11.51
N VAL A 66 -13.34 -14.33 11.89
CA VAL A 66 -12.19 -15.12 11.41
C VAL A 66 -12.15 -15.20 9.89
N PHE A 67 -13.30 -15.41 9.23
CA PHE A 67 -13.36 -15.57 7.78
C PHE A 67 -13.00 -14.26 7.06
N PHE A 68 -13.59 -13.13 7.47
CA PHE A 68 -13.31 -11.84 6.85
C PHE A 68 -11.93 -11.30 7.19
N LEU A 69 -11.41 -11.56 8.40
CA LEU A 69 -10.04 -11.21 8.75
C LEU A 69 -9.05 -11.97 7.86
N PHE A 70 -9.20 -13.29 7.75
CA PHE A 70 -8.35 -14.09 6.87
C PHE A 70 -8.40 -13.59 5.41
N LEU A 71 -9.61 -13.37 4.88
CA LEU A 71 -9.78 -12.89 3.51
C LEU A 71 -9.17 -11.50 3.30
N GLY A 72 -9.37 -10.59 4.27
CA GLY A 72 -8.75 -9.28 4.28
C GLY A 72 -7.22 -9.36 4.27
N CYS A 73 -6.63 -10.26 5.07
CA CYS A 73 -5.20 -10.49 5.09
C CYS A 73 -4.67 -10.99 3.73
N VAL A 74 -5.37 -11.95 3.11
CA VAL A 74 -5.03 -12.45 1.77
C VAL A 74 -4.99 -11.29 0.78
N VAL A 75 -6.04 -10.46 0.73
CA VAL A 75 -6.16 -9.41 -0.28
C VAL A 75 -5.14 -8.30 -0.05
N VAL A 76 -5.04 -7.78 1.17
CA VAL A 76 -4.12 -6.67 1.49
C VAL A 76 -2.66 -7.09 1.31
N ALA A 77 -2.25 -8.25 1.81
CA ALA A 77 -0.87 -8.73 1.66
C ALA A 77 -0.52 -8.99 0.19
N THR A 78 -1.44 -9.58 -0.57
CA THR A 78 -1.25 -9.82 -2.02
C THR A 78 -1.11 -8.51 -2.79
N ALA A 79 -1.90 -7.48 -2.44
CA ALA A 79 -1.77 -6.16 -3.04
C ALA A 79 -0.39 -5.54 -2.76
N VAL A 80 0.07 -5.54 -1.50
CA VAL A 80 1.37 -5.00 -1.12
C VAL A 80 2.52 -5.75 -1.80
N GLU A 81 2.48 -7.08 -1.81
CA GLU A 81 3.47 -7.92 -2.51
C GLU A 81 3.55 -7.52 -3.99
N TRP A 82 2.41 -7.43 -4.67
CA TRP A 82 2.40 -7.06 -6.08
C TRP A 82 2.91 -5.64 -6.35
N PHE A 83 2.45 -4.64 -5.59
CA PHE A 83 2.92 -3.25 -5.75
C PHE A 83 4.42 -3.13 -5.54
N THR A 84 4.91 -3.77 -4.49
CA THR A 84 6.34 -3.78 -4.17
C THR A 84 7.14 -4.44 -5.29
N GLY A 85 6.69 -5.59 -5.78
CA GLY A 85 7.33 -6.29 -6.89
C GLY A 85 7.45 -5.44 -8.16
N LYS A 86 6.41 -4.67 -8.50
CA LYS A 86 6.39 -3.76 -9.66
C LYS A 86 7.27 -2.52 -9.47
N ILE A 87 7.26 -1.92 -8.28
CA ILE A 87 8.14 -0.77 -7.98
C ILE A 87 9.61 -1.19 -8.08
N LEU A 88 9.96 -2.35 -7.51
CA LEU A 88 11.33 -2.88 -7.55
C LEU A 88 11.79 -3.21 -8.98
N GLU A 89 10.92 -3.78 -9.83
CA GLU A 89 11.20 -3.98 -11.26
C GLU A 89 11.51 -2.66 -11.97
N GLY A 90 10.77 -1.59 -11.65
CA GLY A 90 10.98 -0.25 -12.21
C GLY A 90 12.32 0.40 -11.84
N MET A 91 12.93 0.01 -10.71
CA MET A 91 14.23 0.53 -10.23
C MET A 91 15.45 -0.11 -10.93
N LYS A 92 15.27 -0.70 -12.12
CA LYS A 92 16.28 -1.47 -12.90
C LYS A 92 16.85 -2.69 -12.14
N GLN A 93 16.19 -3.15 -11.09
CA GLN A 93 16.60 -4.36 -10.38
C GLN A 93 15.96 -5.59 -11.04
N LYS A 94 16.66 -6.73 -10.99
CA LYS A 94 16.07 -8.04 -11.32
C LYS A 94 14.87 -8.29 -10.40
N LYS A 95 13.87 -9.07 -10.85
CA LYS A 95 12.77 -9.49 -9.99
C LYS A 95 13.31 -10.11 -8.69
N TRP A 96 12.86 -9.60 -7.55
CA TRP A 96 13.31 -10.06 -6.23
C TRP A 96 12.72 -11.43 -5.87
N TRP A 97 11.55 -11.74 -6.42
CA TRP A 97 10.93 -13.06 -6.40
C TRP A 97 10.19 -13.29 -7.72
N ASP A 98 10.10 -14.56 -8.12
CA ASP A 98 9.35 -14.97 -9.30
C ASP A 98 8.54 -16.25 -9.05
N TYR A 99 7.23 -16.13 -9.15
CA TYR A 99 6.24 -17.19 -9.03
C TYR A 99 5.67 -17.61 -10.39
N SER A 100 6.30 -17.24 -11.52
CA SER A 100 5.80 -17.56 -12.86
C SER A 100 5.56 -19.06 -13.08
N ARG A 101 6.29 -19.92 -12.37
CA ARG A 101 6.17 -21.40 -12.43
C ARG A 101 5.09 -21.98 -11.50
N LYS A 102 4.41 -21.14 -10.70
CA LYS A 102 3.35 -21.58 -9.78
C LYS A 102 1.97 -21.49 -10.42
N ARG A 103 1.08 -22.41 -10.07
CA ARG A 103 -0.31 -22.40 -10.55
C ARG A 103 -1.03 -21.17 -10.01
N TRP A 104 -1.89 -20.57 -10.84
CA TRP A 104 -2.62 -19.34 -10.51
C TRP A 104 -1.73 -18.17 -10.07
N ASN A 105 -0.60 -18.00 -10.76
CA ASN A 105 0.23 -16.81 -10.61
C ASN A 105 -0.31 -15.62 -11.43
N LEU A 106 0.02 -14.42 -11.00
CA LEU A 106 -0.22 -13.17 -11.71
C LEU A 106 1.14 -12.47 -11.86
N ASP A 107 1.56 -12.31 -13.11
CA ASP A 107 2.81 -11.65 -13.53
C ASP A 107 4.13 -12.23 -12.98
N GLY A 108 4.05 -13.39 -12.34
CA GLY A 108 5.14 -13.93 -11.55
C GLY A 108 5.37 -13.19 -10.22
N TYR A 109 4.58 -12.18 -9.86
CA TYR A 109 4.78 -11.45 -8.60
C TYR A 109 3.97 -12.00 -7.44
N ILE A 110 2.80 -12.57 -7.73
CA ILE A 110 1.92 -13.16 -6.73
C ILE A 110 1.40 -14.50 -7.25
N CYS A 111 1.05 -15.42 -6.35
CA CYS A 111 0.26 -16.59 -6.71
C CYS A 111 -0.63 -17.02 -5.57
N LEU A 112 -1.75 -17.69 -5.88
CA LEU A 112 -2.77 -18.02 -4.89
C LEU A 112 -2.20 -18.80 -3.70
N GLN A 113 -1.25 -19.71 -3.91
CA GLN A 113 -0.64 -20.50 -2.83
C GLN A 113 0.05 -19.60 -1.79
N TYR A 114 0.84 -18.62 -2.24
CA TYR A 114 1.51 -17.67 -1.34
C TYR A 114 0.52 -16.65 -0.79
N SER A 115 -0.44 -16.17 -1.57
CA SER A 115 -1.52 -15.30 -1.09
C SER A 115 -2.29 -15.90 0.08
N LEU A 116 -2.61 -17.21 0.02
CA LEU A 116 -3.26 -17.92 1.12
C LEU A 116 -2.34 -18.09 2.33
N LEU A 117 -1.06 -18.40 2.10
CA LEU A 117 -0.05 -18.46 3.18
C LEU A 117 0.05 -17.11 3.90
N TRP A 118 0.13 -16.01 3.16
CA TRP A 118 0.12 -14.65 3.70
C TRP A 118 -1.18 -14.34 4.44
N GLY A 119 -2.32 -14.89 3.98
CA GLY A 119 -3.59 -14.84 4.71
C GLY A 119 -3.51 -15.47 6.10
N VAL A 120 -2.95 -16.68 6.20
CA VAL A 120 -2.79 -17.39 7.49
C VAL A 120 -1.82 -16.65 8.41
N LEU A 121 -0.67 -16.23 7.88
CA LEU A 121 0.32 -15.48 8.64
C LEU A 121 -0.22 -14.13 9.10
N GLY A 122 -0.91 -13.40 8.22
CA GLY A 122 -1.56 -12.14 8.53
C GLY A 122 -2.66 -12.30 9.58
N TYR A 123 -3.48 -13.34 9.48
CA TYR A 123 -4.47 -13.66 10.51
C TYR A 123 -3.80 -13.92 11.86
N GLY A 124 -2.72 -14.73 11.91
CA GLY A 124 -1.98 -14.98 13.14
C GLY A 124 -1.36 -13.71 13.73
N VAL A 125 -0.84 -12.83 12.87
CA VAL A 125 -0.29 -11.52 13.23
C VAL A 125 -1.36 -10.64 13.87
N VAL A 126 -2.47 -10.44 13.16
CA VAL A 126 -3.53 -9.53 13.58
C VAL A 126 -4.29 -10.09 14.77
N GLN A 127 -4.54 -11.40 14.84
CA GLN A 127 -5.34 -12.00 15.91
C GLN A 127 -4.55 -12.22 17.20
N TYR A 128 -3.27 -12.57 17.12
CA TYR A 128 -2.50 -13.01 18.29
C TYR A 128 -1.17 -12.26 18.46
N ALA A 129 -0.35 -12.18 17.41
CA ALA A 129 1.03 -11.70 17.57
C ALA A 129 1.07 -10.23 18.03
N ASN A 130 0.19 -9.38 17.52
CA ASN A 130 0.07 -7.99 17.94
C ASN A 130 -0.12 -7.87 19.45
N ASP A 131 -1.11 -8.59 20.02
CA ASP A 131 -1.41 -8.50 21.45
C ASP A 131 -0.24 -9.06 22.28
N ILE A 132 0.42 -10.13 21.84
CA ILE A 132 1.59 -10.71 22.51
C ILE A 132 2.75 -9.70 22.52
N ILE A 133 3.09 -9.12 21.36
CA ILE A 133 4.21 -8.16 21.23
C ILE A 133 3.94 -6.92 22.07
N LEU A 134 2.72 -6.37 22.00
CA LEU A 134 2.36 -5.17 22.76
C LEU A 134 2.25 -5.44 24.26
N SER A 135 1.82 -6.63 24.67
CA SER A 135 1.82 -7.03 26.09
C SER A 135 3.25 -7.10 26.63
N LEU A 136 4.17 -7.72 25.89
CA LEU A 136 5.59 -7.76 26.26
C LEU A 136 6.22 -6.37 26.30
N TYR A 137 5.86 -5.50 25.36
CA TYR A 137 6.28 -4.10 25.37
C TYR A 137 5.77 -3.35 26.60
N GLY A 138 4.52 -3.59 27.00
CA GLY A 138 3.88 -2.99 28.17
C GLY A 138 4.56 -3.30 29.50
N VAL A 139 5.33 -4.40 29.59
CA VAL A 139 6.13 -4.74 30.78
C VAL A 139 7.30 -3.76 31.00
N LEU A 140 7.76 -3.09 29.94
CA LEU A 140 8.90 -2.17 30.02
C LEU A 140 8.49 -0.80 30.61
N PRO A 141 9.33 -0.21 31.49
CA PRO A 141 9.15 1.16 31.96
C PRO A 141 9.07 2.17 30.80
N LEU A 142 8.29 3.24 30.97
CA LEU A 142 8.00 4.22 29.90
C LEU A 142 9.27 4.82 29.26
N LEU A 143 10.28 5.16 30.07
CA LEU A 143 11.55 5.70 29.58
C LEU A 143 12.30 4.69 28.70
N CYS A 144 12.37 3.42 29.13
CA CYS A 144 13.01 2.35 28.35
C CYS A 144 12.29 2.13 27.01
N ARG A 145 10.95 2.18 27.02
CA ARG A 145 10.12 2.08 25.83
C ARG A 145 10.42 3.17 24.81
N GLN A 146 10.50 4.42 25.26
CA GLN A 146 10.79 5.57 24.40
C GLN A 146 12.22 5.50 23.83
N ILE A 147 13.22 5.24 24.69
CA ILE A 147 14.62 5.13 24.27
C ILE A 147 14.78 4.03 23.21
N MET A 148 14.15 2.88 23.43
CA MET A 148 14.19 1.77 22.47
C MET A 148 13.59 2.15 21.12
N VAL A 149 12.41 2.78 21.09
CA VAL A 149 11.74 3.18 19.84
C VAL A 149 12.58 4.22 19.10
N TRP A 150 13.06 5.27 19.78
CA TRP A 150 13.91 6.29 19.17
C TRP A 150 15.23 5.71 18.65
N GLY A 151 15.82 4.75 19.37
CA GLY A 151 16.99 4.02 18.93
C GLY A 151 16.74 3.22 17.65
N LEU A 152 15.62 2.47 17.59
CA LEU A 152 15.23 1.70 16.40
C LEU A 152 14.97 2.61 15.19
N VAL A 153 14.28 3.74 15.39
CA VAL A 153 14.03 4.74 14.34
C VAL A 153 15.34 5.30 13.81
N ALA A 154 16.27 5.69 14.69
CA ALA A 154 17.57 6.21 14.29
C ALA A 154 18.37 5.17 13.47
N ILE A 155 18.41 3.91 13.92
CA ILE A 155 19.08 2.81 13.21
C ILE A 155 18.42 2.57 11.84
N GLY A 156 17.09 2.50 11.78
CA GLY A 156 16.35 2.27 10.56
C GLY A 156 16.53 3.38 9.51
N LEU A 157 16.53 4.65 9.94
CA LEU A 157 16.77 5.79 9.05
C LEU A 157 18.20 5.81 8.50
N LEU A 158 19.19 5.50 9.34
CA LEU A 158 20.59 5.39 8.91
C LEU A 158 20.78 4.26 7.88
N ASP A 159 20.14 3.12 8.13
CA ASP A 159 20.19 1.95 7.27
C ASP A 159 19.52 2.20 5.91
N LEU A 160 18.30 2.73 5.91
CA LEU A 160 17.61 3.15 4.70
C LEU A 160 18.43 4.16 3.89
N SER A 161 18.92 5.22 4.54
CA SER A 161 19.72 6.25 3.89
C SER A 161 20.99 5.68 3.25
N GLY A 162 21.68 4.78 3.96
CA GLY A 162 22.86 4.08 3.44
C GLY A 162 22.55 3.20 2.23
N SER A 163 21.47 2.42 2.30
CA SER A 163 21.01 1.59 1.17
C SER A 163 20.59 2.43 -0.04
N PHE A 164 19.89 3.54 0.17
CA PHE A 164 19.54 4.47 -0.91
C PHE A 164 20.77 5.08 -1.60
N LEU A 165 21.76 5.52 -0.82
CA LEU A 165 23.01 6.07 -1.37
C LEU A 165 23.76 5.05 -2.24
N SER A 166 23.77 3.77 -1.83
CA SER A 166 24.38 2.68 -2.61
C SER A 166 23.65 2.46 -3.94
N VAL A 167 22.31 2.41 -3.92
CA VAL A 167 21.49 2.15 -5.12
C VAL A 167 21.63 3.27 -6.16
N TYR A 168 21.66 4.53 -5.73
CA TYR A 168 21.84 5.68 -6.64
C TYR A 168 23.30 5.99 -6.96
N HIS A 169 24.26 5.18 -6.49
CA HIS A 169 25.70 5.37 -6.70
C HIS A 169 26.20 6.74 -6.21
N MET A 170 25.54 7.28 -5.17
CA MET A 170 25.83 8.59 -4.57
C MET A 170 26.76 8.49 -3.35
N GLU A 171 27.56 7.42 -3.29
CA GLU A 171 28.43 7.06 -2.16
C GLU A 171 29.40 8.19 -1.77
N LYS A 172 29.82 8.99 -2.77
CA LYS A 172 30.77 10.09 -2.60
C LYS A 172 30.19 11.31 -1.88
N MET A 173 28.87 11.48 -1.85
CA MET A 173 28.24 12.65 -1.21
C MET A 173 28.24 12.54 0.32
N LEU A 174 28.09 11.33 0.86
CA LEU A 174 27.98 11.09 2.31
C LEU A 174 28.83 9.87 2.73
N PRO A 175 30.17 9.98 2.69
CA PRO A 175 31.08 8.84 2.92
C PRO A 175 31.06 8.30 4.36
N ARG A 176 30.59 9.09 5.33
CA ARG A 176 30.42 8.64 6.72
C ARG A 176 29.23 7.70 6.88
N LEU A 177 28.11 7.99 6.23
CA LEU A 177 26.90 7.15 6.27
C LEU A 177 27.13 5.84 5.51
N PHE A 178 27.81 5.91 4.36
CA PHE A 178 28.13 4.71 3.58
C PHE A 178 29.08 3.75 4.32
N ARG A 179 30.08 4.25 5.06
CA ARG A 179 30.91 3.39 5.93
C ARG A 179 30.11 2.73 7.05
N TRP A 180 29.10 3.43 7.57
CA TRP A 180 28.21 2.87 8.58
C TRP A 180 27.32 1.77 8.01
N SER A 181 26.74 1.97 6.82
CA SER A 181 25.94 0.93 6.16
C SER A 181 26.77 -0.30 5.80
N GLN A 182 28.01 -0.12 5.33
CA GLN A 182 28.93 -1.24 5.10
C GLN A 182 29.25 -2.02 6.38
N LYS A 183 29.52 -1.33 7.50
CA LYS A 183 29.70 -1.98 8.80
C LYS A 183 28.44 -2.73 9.20
N MET A 184 27.27 -2.08 9.11
CA MET A 184 25.99 -2.73 9.41
C MET A 184 25.78 -3.99 8.56
N GLN A 185 26.06 -3.93 7.27
CA GLN A 185 25.98 -5.08 6.38
C GLN A 185 26.91 -6.22 6.81
N GLN A 186 28.16 -5.92 7.20
CA GLN A 186 29.09 -6.92 7.71
C GLN A 186 28.59 -7.55 9.03
N TRP A 187 28.03 -6.75 9.93
CA TRP A 187 27.42 -7.23 11.16
C TRP A 187 26.19 -8.10 10.88
N THR A 188 25.32 -7.70 9.95
CA THR A 188 24.15 -8.46 9.49
C THR A 188 24.56 -9.79 8.89
N LEU A 189 25.60 -9.81 8.04
CA LEU A 189 26.18 -11.01 7.45
C LEU A 189 26.78 -11.94 8.54
N ALA A 190 27.53 -11.38 9.49
CA ALA A 190 28.11 -12.15 10.60
C ALA A 190 27.03 -12.72 11.54
N LEU A 191 25.98 -11.96 11.82
CA LEU A 191 24.84 -12.42 12.61
C LEU A 191 24.08 -13.53 11.87
N GLY A 192 23.78 -13.30 10.60
CA GLY A 192 23.07 -14.24 9.74
C GLY A 192 23.82 -15.57 9.57
N THR A 193 25.14 -15.52 9.37
CA THR A 193 25.99 -16.72 9.29
C THR A 193 26.06 -17.47 10.61
N ARG A 194 26.17 -16.79 11.77
CA ARG A 194 26.13 -17.44 13.10
C ARG A 194 24.81 -18.14 13.39
N ILE A 195 23.68 -17.51 13.04
CA ILE A 195 22.34 -18.10 13.19
C ILE A 195 22.22 -19.32 12.25
N SER A 196 22.66 -19.14 11.00
CA SER A 196 22.66 -20.19 9.97
C SER A 196 23.47 -21.42 10.38
N GLN A 197 24.71 -21.24 10.88
CA GLN A 197 25.57 -22.34 11.34
C GLN A 197 24.98 -23.09 12.53
N ARG A 198 24.33 -22.39 13.48
CA ARG A 198 23.65 -23.04 14.62
C ARG A 198 22.43 -23.85 14.18
N MET A 199 21.72 -23.40 13.15
CA MET A 199 20.54 -24.09 12.61
C MET A 199 20.92 -25.25 11.71
N GLU A 200 21.91 -25.09 10.85
CA GLU A 200 22.42 -26.16 9.96
C GLU A 200 22.87 -27.38 10.79
N ASN A 201 23.57 -27.15 11.91
CA ASN A 201 24.01 -28.21 12.82
C ASN A 201 22.87 -28.96 13.53
N ARG A 202 21.69 -28.34 13.67
CA ARG A 202 20.49 -28.98 14.26
C ARG A 202 19.61 -29.67 13.23
N ILE A 203 19.46 -29.09 12.04
CA ILE A 203 18.58 -29.60 10.98
C ILE A 203 19.24 -30.76 10.22
N ARG A 204 20.57 -30.75 10.02
CA ARG A 204 21.32 -31.90 9.47
C ARG A 204 21.17 -33.18 10.29
N ARG A 205 20.94 -33.06 11.61
CA ARG A 205 20.67 -34.22 12.49
C ARG A 205 19.25 -34.76 12.36
N ALA A 206 18.31 -33.98 11.81
CA ALA A 206 16.90 -34.31 11.78
C ALA A 206 16.39 -34.77 10.39
N TYR A 207 16.95 -34.28 9.28
CA TYR A 207 16.48 -34.63 7.93
C TYR A 207 17.62 -34.66 6.87
N PRO A 208 18.02 -35.82 6.33
CA PRO A 208 19.17 -35.94 5.42
C PRO A 208 18.87 -35.83 3.92
N VAL A 209 17.65 -35.53 3.48
CA VAL A 209 17.35 -35.45 2.04
C VAL A 209 16.35 -34.33 1.75
N THR A 210 16.74 -33.37 0.90
CA THR A 210 16.04 -32.89 -0.31
C THR A 210 16.50 -31.47 -0.63
N ALA A 211 17.40 -31.29 -1.60
CA ALA A 211 17.64 -29.99 -2.22
C ALA A 211 18.25 -30.19 -3.60
N GLY A 212 17.39 -30.26 -4.61
CA GLY A 212 17.79 -30.20 -6.00
C GLY A 212 16.65 -29.61 -6.81
N ARG A 213 16.82 -28.37 -7.28
CA ARG A 213 16.41 -27.93 -8.61
C ARG A 213 16.88 -26.51 -8.89
N GLU A 214 17.64 -26.41 -9.97
CA GLU A 214 18.12 -25.21 -10.64
C GLU A 214 17.02 -24.59 -11.51
N ASP A 215 17.05 -23.27 -11.68
CA ASP A 215 16.22 -22.55 -12.65
C ASP A 215 17.08 -21.96 -13.79
N ALA A 216 16.70 -22.33 -15.03
CA ALA A 216 17.21 -21.84 -16.32
C ALA A 216 16.53 -20.51 -16.77
N PRO A 217 17.08 -19.78 -17.77
CA PRO A 217 16.91 -18.33 -17.94
C PRO A 217 15.61 -17.88 -18.63
N GLU A 218 15.24 -16.63 -18.35
CA GLU A 218 14.03 -15.90 -18.77
C GLU A 218 14.01 -15.56 -20.26
N GLN A 219 12.82 -15.67 -20.86
CA GLN A 219 12.47 -15.05 -22.15
C GLN A 219 11.67 -13.75 -21.92
N GLU A 220 12.04 -12.76 -22.73
CA GLU A 220 11.61 -11.38 -22.70
C GLU A 220 10.26 -11.16 -23.43
N THR A 221 9.69 -9.97 -23.21
CA THR A 221 8.61 -9.26 -23.93
C THR A 221 7.15 -9.46 -23.50
N ALA A 222 6.61 -8.41 -22.88
CA ALA A 222 5.22 -7.97 -23.06
C ALA A 222 5.13 -6.45 -22.76
N GLU A 223 4.43 -5.69 -23.62
CA GLU A 223 4.29 -4.23 -23.59
C GLU A 223 4.10 -3.63 -22.19
N ARG A 224 4.93 -2.63 -21.88
CA ARG A 224 5.07 -2.00 -20.56
C ARG A 224 3.96 -0.98 -20.28
N CYS A 225 3.25 -1.13 -19.16
CA CYS A 225 2.57 -0.02 -18.49
C CYS A 225 3.63 0.85 -17.80
N THR A 226 4.11 1.89 -18.48
CA THR A 226 5.05 2.87 -17.90
C THR A 226 4.35 3.65 -16.77
N LEU A 227 5.06 4.05 -15.70
CA LEU A 227 4.50 4.88 -14.60
C LEU A 227 3.74 6.13 -15.10
N VAL A 228 4.20 6.72 -16.19
CA VAL A 228 3.52 7.83 -16.89
C VAL A 228 2.12 7.44 -17.37
N HIS A 229 1.96 6.23 -17.90
CA HIS A 229 0.66 5.72 -18.34
C HIS A 229 -0.28 5.53 -17.15
N LEU A 230 0.22 5.00 -16.02
CA LEU A 230 -0.56 4.86 -14.79
C LEU A 230 -0.98 6.23 -14.23
N PHE A 231 -0.12 7.23 -14.27
CA PHE A 231 -0.47 8.60 -13.87
C PHE A 231 -1.61 9.17 -14.73
N TRP A 232 -1.56 8.99 -16.06
CA TRP A 232 -2.63 9.45 -16.93
C TRP A 232 -3.95 8.68 -16.73
N LEU A 233 -3.87 7.38 -16.45
CA LEU A 233 -5.04 6.58 -16.07
C LEU A 233 -5.63 7.06 -14.74
N PHE A 234 -4.78 7.39 -13.77
CA PHE A 234 -5.19 8.00 -12.51
C PHE A 234 -5.90 9.34 -12.75
N LEU A 235 -5.31 10.24 -13.54
CA LEU A 235 -5.85 11.58 -13.76
C LEU A 235 -7.19 11.54 -14.48
N ILE A 236 -7.28 10.76 -15.57
CA ILE A 236 -8.52 10.60 -16.33
C ILE A 236 -9.57 9.86 -15.50
N GLY A 237 -9.15 8.83 -14.76
CA GLY A 237 -10.03 8.08 -13.85
C GLY A 237 -10.58 8.95 -12.73
N ALA A 238 -9.78 9.87 -12.19
CA ALA A 238 -10.21 10.80 -11.14
C ALA A 238 -11.27 11.78 -11.65
N LEU A 239 -11.07 12.29 -12.86
CA LEU A 239 -12.03 13.19 -13.53
C LEU A 239 -13.33 12.46 -13.90
N LEU A 240 -13.22 11.30 -14.55
CA LEU A 240 -14.39 10.51 -14.95
C LEU A 240 -15.17 10.01 -13.75
N GLY A 241 -14.48 9.60 -12.68
CA GLY A 241 -15.09 9.16 -11.44
C GLY A 241 -15.93 10.26 -10.80
N ASP A 242 -15.37 11.47 -10.66
CA ASP A 242 -16.11 12.62 -10.12
C ASP A 242 -17.37 12.94 -10.96
N VAL A 243 -17.24 12.96 -12.28
CA VAL A 243 -18.37 13.22 -13.18
C VAL A 243 -19.45 12.14 -13.04
N VAL A 244 -19.06 10.87 -13.05
CA VAL A 244 -20.00 9.74 -12.91
C VAL A 244 -20.71 9.80 -11.56
N GLU A 245 -19.99 10.08 -10.48
CA GLU A 245 -20.56 10.12 -9.14
C GLU A 245 -21.46 11.34 -8.94
N THR A 246 -21.08 12.51 -9.45
CA THR A 246 -21.90 13.72 -9.45
C THR A 246 -23.20 13.52 -10.24
N LEU A 247 -23.13 12.87 -11.42
CA LEU A 247 -24.32 12.51 -12.20
C LEU A 247 -25.18 11.48 -11.48
N PHE A 248 -24.57 10.48 -10.83
CA PHE A 248 -25.28 9.49 -10.03
C PHE A 248 -26.05 10.15 -8.88
N CYS A 249 -25.43 11.09 -8.14
CA CYS A 249 -26.09 11.86 -7.10
C CYS A 249 -27.26 12.70 -7.67
N ARG A 250 -27.07 13.32 -8.85
CA ARG A 250 -28.14 14.08 -9.50
C ARG A 250 -29.34 13.21 -9.90
N VAL A 251 -29.10 11.97 -10.33
CA VAL A 251 -30.16 11.02 -10.73
C VAL A 251 -30.86 10.43 -9.52
N THR A 252 -30.12 10.07 -8.47
CA THR A 252 -30.66 9.35 -7.30
C THR A 252 -31.23 10.27 -6.24
N MET A 253 -30.57 11.40 -5.96
CA MET A 253 -30.93 12.34 -4.88
C MET A 253 -31.54 13.64 -5.41
N GLY A 254 -31.46 13.90 -6.73
CA GLY A 254 -31.98 15.13 -7.33
C GLY A 254 -31.12 16.37 -7.12
N VAL A 255 -30.01 16.27 -6.37
CA VAL A 255 -29.15 17.39 -5.98
C VAL A 255 -27.82 17.32 -6.74
N TRP A 256 -27.31 18.48 -7.14
CA TRP A 256 -25.94 18.61 -7.63
C TRP A 256 -25.00 18.68 -6.45
N MET A 257 -24.22 17.62 -6.24
CA MET A 257 -23.32 17.47 -5.12
C MET A 257 -21.92 17.21 -5.62
N SER A 258 -20.94 18.01 -5.17
CA SER A 258 -19.53 17.78 -5.46
C SER A 258 -19.09 16.44 -4.85
N ARG A 259 -18.42 15.62 -5.66
CA ARG A 259 -17.77 14.36 -5.23
C ARG A 259 -16.25 14.43 -5.37
N SER A 260 -15.73 15.66 -5.50
CA SER A 260 -14.31 15.88 -5.67
C SER A 260 -13.59 15.62 -4.36
N SER A 261 -12.44 14.96 -4.43
CA SER A 261 -11.54 14.81 -3.30
C SER A 261 -10.67 16.04 -3.11
N LEU A 262 -10.49 16.85 -4.16
CA LEU A 262 -9.56 17.98 -4.17
C LEU A 262 -10.26 19.33 -4.25
N VAL A 263 -9.61 20.36 -3.72
CA VAL A 263 -10.16 21.72 -3.68
C VAL A 263 -10.04 22.45 -5.01
N TRP A 264 -9.15 22.03 -5.91
CA TRP A 264 -9.00 22.59 -7.25
C TRP A 264 -9.38 21.60 -8.36
N GLY A 265 -10.66 21.65 -8.71
CA GLY A 265 -11.21 20.93 -9.85
C GLY A 265 -11.89 19.61 -9.46
N PRO A 266 -12.61 19.00 -10.41
CA PRO A 266 -13.40 17.79 -10.18
C PRO A 266 -12.52 16.53 -10.25
N PHE A 267 -11.75 16.26 -9.21
CA PHE A 267 -10.85 15.11 -9.14
C PHE A 267 -11.20 14.21 -7.97
N SER A 268 -11.81 13.06 -8.25
CA SER A 268 -11.97 12.01 -7.25
C SER A 268 -10.73 11.13 -7.18
N VAL A 269 -9.88 11.37 -6.18
CA VAL A 269 -8.63 10.62 -5.97
C VAL A 269 -8.92 9.13 -5.77
N VAL A 270 -10.04 8.81 -5.10
CA VAL A 270 -10.49 7.43 -4.89
C VAL A 270 -10.78 6.73 -6.21
N TRP A 271 -11.51 7.36 -7.14
CA TRP A 271 -11.75 6.74 -8.45
C TRP A 271 -10.50 6.68 -9.32
N GLY A 272 -9.67 7.73 -9.29
CA GLY A 272 -8.41 7.76 -10.03
C GLY A 272 -7.48 6.62 -9.64
N LEU A 273 -7.29 6.42 -8.34
CA LEU A 273 -6.50 5.30 -7.82
C LEU A 273 -7.17 3.97 -8.20
N ALA A 274 -8.48 3.80 -7.99
CA ALA A 274 -9.18 2.56 -8.34
C ALA A 274 -8.91 2.13 -9.79
N ILE A 275 -9.06 3.06 -10.74
CA ILE A 275 -8.83 2.83 -12.17
C ILE A 275 -7.37 2.51 -12.46
N ALA A 276 -6.43 3.27 -11.90
CA ALA A 276 -5.01 3.03 -12.11
C ALA A 276 -4.60 1.65 -11.57
N LEU A 277 -5.02 1.31 -10.34
CA LEU A 277 -4.68 0.05 -9.68
C LEU A 277 -5.34 -1.14 -10.37
N ILE A 278 -6.65 -1.08 -10.66
CA ILE A 278 -7.34 -2.20 -11.32
C ILE A 278 -6.81 -2.42 -12.73
N THR A 279 -6.49 -1.35 -13.46
CA THR A 279 -5.85 -1.45 -14.78
C THR A 279 -4.51 -2.13 -14.63
N ALA A 280 -3.67 -1.68 -13.70
CA ALA A 280 -2.35 -2.25 -13.51
C ALA A 280 -2.40 -3.74 -13.09
N LEU A 281 -3.34 -4.11 -12.23
CA LEU A 281 -3.54 -5.49 -11.74
C LEU A 281 -4.12 -6.43 -12.80
N LEU A 282 -5.11 -5.96 -13.56
CA LEU A 282 -5.87 -6.79 -14.50
C LEU A 282 -5.49 -6.58 -15.97
N TYR A 283 -4.52 -5.72 -16.29
CA TYR A 283 -4.13 -5.42 -17.67
C TYR A 283 -3.80 -6.66 -18.48
N ARG A 284 -3.05 -7.62 -17.94
CA ARG A 284 -2.70 -8.86 -18.63
C ARG A 284 -3.86 -9.85 -18.70
N ASP A 285 -4.76 -9.77 -17.74
CA ASP A 285 -5.96 -10.59 -17.66
C ASP A 285 -7.15 -9.99 -18.42
N ARG A 286 -7.00 -8.79 -19.02
CA ARG A 286 -8.07 -8.02 -19.70
C ARG A 286 -8.81 -8.79 -20.80
N ASN A 287 -8.13 -9.74 -21.44
CA ASN A 287 -8.70 -10.55 -22.52
C ASN A 287 -9.36 -11.84 -22.03
N LYS A 288 -9.24 -12.19 -20.74
CA LYS A 288 -9.87 -13.38 -20.14
C LYS A 288 -11.39 -13.21 -20.03
N ARG A 289 -12.11 -14.30 -19.75
CA ARG A 289 -13.57 -14.33 -19.64
C ARG A 289 -14.10 -13.22 -18.71
N GLU A 290 -15.20 -12.60 -19.11
CA GLU A 290 -15.83 -11.49 -18.38
C GLU A 290 -16.24 -11.88 -16.97
N SER A 291 -16.70 -13.12 -16.75
CA SER A 291 -17.03 -13.64 -15.42
C SER A 291 -15.84 -13.62 -14.46
N ARG A 292 -14.62 -13.84 -14.96
CA ARG A 292 -13.40 -13.74 -14.15
C ARG A 292 -13.05 -12.29 -13.84
N LEU A 293 -13.19 -11.39 -14.80
CA LEU A 293 -12.99 -9.95 -14.58
C LEU A 293 -13.99 -9.41 -13.57
N PHE A 294 -15.25 -9.81 -13.68
CA PHE A 294 -16.31 -9.47 -12.73
C PHE A 294 -15.96 -9.96 -11.32
N LEU A 295 -15.66 -11.25 -11.16
CA LEU A 295 -15.37 -11.83 -9.85
C LEU A 295 -14.17 -11.15 -9.19
N VAL A 296 -13.07 -10.99 -9.93
CA VAL A 296 -11.87 -10.34 -9.40
C VAL A 296 -12.11 -8.85 -9.13
N GLY A 297 -12.85 -8.16 -9.99
CA GLY A 297 -13.27 -6.77 -9.78
C GLY A 297 -14.13 -6.60 -8.55
N THR A 298 -15.03 -7.54 -8.26
CA THR A 298 -15.86 -7.53 -7.05
C THR A 298 -15.04 -7.63 -5.77
N PHE A 299 -14.09 -8.56 -5.71
CA PHE A 299 -13.23 -8.72 -4.53
C PHE A 299 -12.24 -7.57 -4.38
N LEU A 300 -11.55 -7.18 -5.47
CA LEU A 300 -10.55 -6.11 -5.43
C LEU A 300 -11.19 -4.75 -5.20
N GLY A 301 -12.33 -4.47 -5.82
CA GLY A 301 -13.08 -3.23 -5.63
C GLY A 301 -13.61 -3.09 -4.21
N GLY A 302 -14.19 -4.17 -3.65
CA GLY A 302 -14.61 -4.18 -2.25
C GLY A 302 -13.43 -3.99 -1.28
N ALA A 303 -12.30 -4.66 -1.50
CA ALA A 303 -11.13 -4.46 -0.66
C ALA A 303 -10.53 -3.06 -0.79
N TYR A 304 -10.54 -2.50 -1.99
CA TYR A 304 -10.10 -1.14 -2.27
C TYR A 304 -10.97 -0.12 -1.53
N GLU A 305 -12.30 -0.22 -1.67
CA GLU A 305 -13.26 0.65 -1.00
C GLU A 305 -13.13 0.55 0.52
N TYR A 306 -13.02 -0.67 1.06
CA TYR A 306 -12.79 -0.86 2.50
C TYR A 306 -11.50 -0.17 2.97
N THR A 307 -10.40 -0.36 2.24
CA THR A 307 -9.11 0.26 2.56
C THR A 307 -9.19 1.79 2.50
N CYS A 308 -9.90 2.35 1.52
CA CYS A 308 -10.12 3.79 1.43
C CYS A 308 -10.95 4.33 2.60
N SER A 309 -12.02 3.63 3.00
CA SER A 309 -12.84 4.02 4.16
C SER A 309 -12.01 4.07 5.45
N VAL A 310 -11.19 3.04 5.71
CA VAL A 310 -10.29 3.04 6.89
C VAL A 310 -9.24 4.14 6.78
N PHE A 311 -8.63 4.33 5.61
CA PHE A 311 -7.64 5.37 5.39
C PHE A 311 -8.20 6.77 5.68
N THR A 312 -9.40 7.06 5.19
CA THR A 312 -10.00 8.39 5.36
C THR A 312 -10.42 8.66 6.79
N GLU A 313 -10.87 7.63 7.51
CA GLU A 313 -11.18 7.77 8.94
C GLU A 313 -9.93 8.07 9.75
N ILE A 314 -8.82 7.39 9.46
CA ILE A 314 -7.57 7.59 10.22
C ILE A 314 -6.92 8.94 9.91
N VAL A 315 -6.90 9.33 8.63
CA VAL A 315 -6.19 10.54 8.19
C VAL A 315 -7.01 11.80 8.39
N PHE A 316 -8.32 11.74 8.16
CA PHE A 316 -9.20 12.91 8.21
C PHE A 316 -10.20 12.88 9.37
N GLY A 317 -10.25 11.80 10.15
CA GLY A 317 -11.27 11.62 11.20
C GLY A 317 -12.67 11.40 10.64
N LYS A 318 -12.81 11.11 9.33
CA LYS A 318 -14.11 11.11 8.64
C LYS A 318 -14.33 9.86 7.79
N VAL A 319 -15.57 9.36 7.83
CA VAL A 319 -16.05 8.28 6.97
C VAL A 319 -16.92 8.90 5.86
N PHE A 320 -16.46 8.81 4.61
CA PHE A 320 -17.14 9.46 3.48
C PHE A 320 -18.40 8.72 2.98
N TRP A 321 -18.58 7.47 3.37
CA TRP A 321 -19.75 6.64 3.06
C TRP A 321 -20.01 5.64 4.18
N ASP A 322 -21.29 5.43 4.52
CA ASP A 322 -21.72 4.47 5.53
C ASP A 322 -22.82 3.55 4.95
N TYR A 323 -22.56 2.25 4.99
CA TYR A 323 -23.45 1.18 4.55
C TYR A 323 -24.02 0.36 5.70
N SER A 324 -23.91 0.83 6.95
CA SER A 324 -24.41 0.11 8.13
C SER A 324 -25.90 -0.25 8.02
N GLY A 325 -26.70 0.59 7.36
CA GLY A 325 -28.11 0.35 7.08
C GLY A 325 -28.42 -0.67 5.98
N ILE A 326 -27.42 -1.17 5.26
CA ILE A 326 -27.58 -2.08 4.12
C ILE A 326 -27.20 -3.51 4.52
N ARG A 327 -27.97 -4.51 4.06
CA ARG A 327 -27.68 -5.93 4.32
C ARG A 327 -26.33 -6.34 3.72
N PHE A 328 -25.67 -7.30 4.35
CA PHE A 328 -24.34 -7.79 3.96
C PHE A 328 -23.27 -6.68 3.93
N ASN A 329 -23.36 -5.72 4.85
CA ASN A 329 -22.28 -4.78 5.10
C ASN A 329 -21.17 -5.41 5.95
N LEU A 330 -19.97 -4.86 5.82
CA LEU A 330 -18.80 -5.22 6.62
C LEU A 330 -18.29 -3.97 7.34
N GLY A 331 -18.57 -3.89 8.64
CA GLY A 331 -18.21 -2.76 9.50
C GLY A 331 -18.80 -1.42 9.06
N GLY A 332 -19.92 -1.42 8.31
CA GLY A 332 -20.47 -0.23 7.67
C GLY A 332 -19.64 0.33 6.50
N ARG A 333 -18.43 -0.18 6.24
CA ARG A 333 -17.47 0.40 5.29
C ARG A 333 -17.68 -0.04 3.84
N ILE A 334 -18.11 -1.27 3.64
CA ILE A 334 -18.47 -1.84 2.34
C ILE A 334 -19.73 -2.67 2.48
N ASN A 335 -20.38 -2.97 1.36
CA ASN A 335 -21.44 -3.96 1.30
C ASN A 335 -21.39 -4.74 0.00
N LEU A 336 -21.96 -5.95 0.03
CA LEU A 336 -21.87 -6.90 -1.08
C LEU A 336 -22.47 -6.38 -2.40
N LEU A 337 -23.55 -5.58 -2.35
CA LEU A 337 -24.18 -5.02 -3.55
C LEU A 337 -23.23 -4.07 -4.28
N TYR A 338 -22.56 -3.18 -3.55
CA TYR A 338 -21.59 -2.25 -4.12
C TYR A 338 -20.30 -2.93 -4.56
N CYS A 339 -19.89 -4.02 -3.89
CA CYS A 339 -18.85 -4.91 -4.43
C CYS A 339 -19.24 -5.47 -5.81
N PHE A 340 -20.50 -5.84 -6.05
CA PHE A 340 -20.91 -6.27 -7.40
C PHE A 340 -20.88 -5.11 -8.42
N PHE A 341 -21.24 -3.90 -8.02
CA PHE A 341 -21.06 -2.73 -8.89
C PHE A 341 -19.60 -2.51 -9.29
N TRP A 342 -18.65 -2.71 -8.39
CA TRP A 342 -17.22 -2.70 -8.73
C TRP A 342 -16.84 -3.80 -9.73
N GLY A 343 -17.42 -4.99 -9.61
CA GLY A 343 -17.24 -6.07 -10.59
C GLY A 343 -17.74 -5.70 -11.98
N ILE A 344 -18.93 -5.08 -12.06
CA ILE A 344 -19.49 -4.57 -13.33
C ILE A 344 -18.60 -3.46 -13.89
N ALA A 345 -18.21 -2.50 -13.05
CA ALA A 345 -17.33 -1.39 -13.42
C ALA A 345 -16.00 -1.89 -13.99
N ALA A 346 -15.42 -2.95 -13.41
CA ALA A 346 -14.20 -3.57 -13.93
C ALA A 346 -14.40 -4.14 -15.34
N VAL A 347 -15.51 -4.85 -15.59
CA VAL A 347 -15.83 -5.40 -16.91
C VAL A 347 -16.04 -4.28 -17.93
N VAL A 348 -16.87 -3.28 -17.59
CA VAL A 348 -17.14 -2.12 -18.46
C VAL A 348 -15.85 -1.35 -18.76
N TRP A 349 -15.00 -1.16 -17.74
CA TRP A 349 -13.72 -0.49 -17.89
C TRP A 349 -12.87 -1.20 -18.94
N PHE A 350 -12.62 -2.51 -18.82
CA PHE A 350 -11.74 -3.21 -19.75
C PHE A 350 -12.35 -3.44 -21.14
N ARG A 351 -13.67 -3.68 -21.22
CA ARG A 351 -14.34 -4.02 -22.48
C ARG A 351 -14.72 -2.81 -23.30
N LEU A 352 -15.08 -1.70 -22.65
CA LEU A 352 -15.57 -0.50 -23.32
C LEU A 352 -14.57 0.66 -23.21
N LEU A 353 -14.20 1.06 -22.00
CA LEU A 353 -13.55 2.36 -21.78
C LEU A 353 -12.04 2.33 -22.06
N TYR A 354 -11.33 1.34 -21.51
CA TYR A 354 -9.87 1.26 -21.52
C TYR A 354 -9.25 1.33 -22.92
N PRO A 355 -9.76 0.65 -23.97
CA PRO A 355 -9.19 0.75 -25.32
C PRO A 355 -9.23 2.17 -25.89
N HIS A 356 -10.28 2.93 -25.60
CA HIS A 356 -10.42 4.32 -26.04
C HIS A 356 -9.51 5.25 -25.22
N ILE A 357 -9.51 5.09 -23.90
CA ILE A 357 -8.66 5.88 -23.00
C ILE A 357 -7.18 5.63 -23.29
N ALA A 358 -6.77 4.40 -23.54
CA ALA A 358 -5.38 4.09 -23.86
C ALA A 358 -4.92 4.79 -25.15
N LYS A 359 -5.77 4.83 -26.19
CA LYS A 359 -5.51 5.58 -27.43
C LYS A 359 -5.42 7.09 -27.17
N LEU A 360 -6.32 7.64 -26.35
CA LEU A 360 -6.29 9.04 -25.96
C LEU A 360 -4.98 9.39 -25.23
N ILE A 361 -4.58 8.59 -24.25
CA ILE A 361 -3.32 8.80 -23.51
C ILE A 361 -2.12 8.77 -24.44
N GLN A 362 -2.06 7.80 -25.36
CA GLN A 362 -0.97 7.73 -26.34
C GLN A 362 -0.94 8.96 -27.26
N TRP A 363 -2.11 9.43 -27.68
CA TRP A 363 -2.23 10.65 -28.51
C TRP A 363 -1.74 11.89 -27.76
N ILE A 364 -2.15 12.07 -26.49
CA ILE A 364 -1.69 13.19 -25.64
C ILE A 364 -0.18 13.12 -25.48
N LEU A 365 0.36 11.97 -25.06
CA LEU A 365 1.80 11.81 -24.82
C LEU A 365 2.65 12.08 -26.06
N ARG A 366 2.17 11.69 -27.25
CA ARG A 366 2.86 12.00 -28.51
C ARG A 366 2.85 13.50 -28.83
N LYS A 367 1.80 14.22 -28.48
CA LYS A 367 1.66 15.66 -28.78
C LYS A 367 2.38 16.56 -27.78
N THR A 368 2.29 16.25 -26.49
CA THR A 368 2.75 17.16 -25.42
C THR A 368 4.05 16.71 -24.76
N GLY A 369 4.51 15.50 -25.06
CA GLY A 369 5.69 14.91 -24.44
C GLY A 369 5.59 14.88 -22.91
N ARG A 370 6.74 15.08 -22.25
CA ARG A 370 6.84 15.04 -20.77
C ARG A 370 6.42 16.34 -20.09
N ILE A 371 6.33 17.46 -20.80
CA ILE A 371 6.10 18.78 -20.21
C ILE A 371 4.73 18.83 -19.52
N LEU A 372 3.67 18.52 -20.26
CA LEU A 372 2.30 18.53 -19.72
C LEU A 372 2.15 17.50 -18.59
N THR A 373 2.76 16.31 -18.74
CA THR A 373 2.72 15.27 -17.71
C THR A 373 3.35 15.78 -16.41
N THR A 374 4.53 16.39 -16.46
CA THR A 374 5.19 16.93 -15.27
C THR A 374 4.41 18.09 -14.66
N ALA A 375 3.86 19.00 -15.48
CA ALA A 375 3.06 20.12 -14.99
C ALA A 375 1.79 19.66 -14.26
N LEU A 376 1.05 18.70 -14.85
CA LEU A 376 -0.15 18.13 -14.22
C LEU A 376 0.18 17.31 -12.97
N LEU A 377 1.30 16.58 -12.97
CA LEU A 377 1.76 15.85 -11.80
C LEU A 377 2.05 16.81 -10.64
N LEU A 378 2.78 17.90 -10.91
CA LEU A 378 3.06 18.93 -9.91
C LEU A 378 1.75 19.60 -9.42
N PHE A 379 0.84 19.91 -10.33
CA PHE A 379 -0.48 20.46 -9.99
C PHE A 379 -1.24 19.54 -9.02
N ILE A 380 -1.36 18.25 -9.34
CA ILE A 380 -2.06 17.28 -8.47
C ILE A 380 -1.38 17.15 -7.10
N ILE A 381 -0.04 17.13 -7.05
CA ILE A 381 0.69 17.05 -5.77
C ILE A 381 0.39 18.28 -4.90
N VAL A 382 0.42 19.48 -5.49
CA VAL A 382 0.14 20.73 -4.78
C VAL A 382 -1.33 20.78 -4.36
N ASP A 383 -2.25 20.37 -5.21
CA ASP A 383 -3.69 20.34 -4.91
C ASP A 383 -4.03 19.35 -3.79
N ILE A 384 -3.45 18.14 -3.79
CA ILE A 384 -3.55 17.21 -2.67
C ILE A 384 -3.05 17.85 -1.38
N PHE A 385 -1.87 18.48 -1.42
CA PHE A 385 -1.28 19.12 -0.24
C PHE A 385 -2.18 20.23 0.32
N VAL A 386 -2.67 21.12 -0.55
CA VAL A 386 -3.56 22.22 -0.15
C VAL A 386 -4.91 21.70 0.33
N SER A 387 -5.47 20.66 -0.31
CA SER A 387 -6.72 20.02 0.11
C SER A 387 -6.62 19.43 1.51
N VAL A 388 -5.50 18.77 1.84
CA VAL A 388 -5.23 18.25 3.20
C VAL A 388 -5.17 19.39 4.21
N LEU A 389 -4.44 20.47 3.92
CA LEU A 389 -4.36 21.63 4.81
C LEU A 389 -5.73 22.32 5.01
N ALA A 390 -6.53 22.43 3.94
CA ALA A 390 -7.87 22.99 4.00
C ALA A 390 -8.80 22.15 4.87
N LEU A 391 -8.75 20.82 4.74
CA LEU A 391 -9.53 19.90 5.58
C LEU A 391 -9.12 19.97 7.06
N ILE A 392 -7.81 20.02 7.37
CA ILE A 392 -7.32 20.16 8.75
C ILE A 392 -7.84 21.46 9.38
N ARG A 393 -7.82 22.57 8.63
CA ARG A 393 -8.34 23.86 9.10
C ARG A 393 -9.85 23.85 9.27
N TYR A 394 -10.58 23.28 8.32
CA TYR A 394 -12.03 23.13 8.42
C TYR A 394 -12.43 22.36 9.68
N ASP A 395 -11.73 21.27 9.99
CA ASP A 395 -11.95 20.50 11.21
C ASP A 395 -11.58 21.28 12.49
N SER A 396 -10.43 21.95 12.47
CA SER A 396 -9.97 22.79 13.59
C SER A 396 -10.94 23.94 13.90
N ARG A 397 -11.54 24.57 12.88
CA ARG A 397 -12.58 25.60 13.04
C ARG A 397 -13.86 25.03 13.63
N ALA A 398 -14.30 23.86 13.16
CA ALA A 398 -15.45 23.15 13.73
C ALA A 398 -15.26 22.84 15.23
N ASN A 399 -14.02 22.57 15.65
CA ASN A 399 -13.62 22.36 17.05
C ASN A 399 -13.33 23.66 17.83
N GLY A 400 -13.61 24.83 17.27
CA GLY A 400 -13.46 26.13 17.94
C GLY A 400 -12.02 26.63 18.08
N SER A 401 -11.06 26.03 17.36
CA SER A 401 -9.64 26.44 17.42
C SER A 401 -9.34 27.60 16.45
N PRO A 402 -8.95 28.79 16.96
CA PRO A 402 -8.64 29.95 16.12
C PRO A 402 -7.34 29.76 15.34
N ALA A 403 -7.16 30.50 14.25
CA ALA A 403 -5.93 30.50 13.46
C ALA A 403 -4.81 31.28 14.17
N GLU A 404 -3.78 30.59 14.62
CA GLU A 404 -2.61 31.17 15.30
C GLU A 404 -1.48 31.49 14.32
N HIS A 405 -1.34 30.66 13.28
CA HIS A 405 -0.22 30.76 12.33
C HIS A 405 -0.62 31.39 10.99
N ARG A 406 0.37 31.99 10.30
CA ARG A 406 0.14 32.67 9.01
C ARG A 406 -0.45 31.75 7.94
N TRP A 407 -0.04 30.49 7.91
CA TRP A 407 -0.58 29.53 6.94
C TRP A 407 -2.04 29.19 7.23
N GLU A 408 -2.42 29.12 8.50
CA GLU A 408 -3.81 28.86 8.95
C GLU A 408 -4.73 30.01 8.54
N GLN A 409 -4.27 31.25 8.73
CA GLN A 409 -5.00 32.45 8.30
C GLN A 409 -5.18 32.49 6.78
N ILE A 410 -4.17 32.08 6.01
CA ILE A 410 -4.28 31.97 4.54
C ILE A 410 -5.28 30.89 4.15
N MET A 411 -5.23 29.72 4.80
CA MET A 411 -6.19 28.64 4.54
C MET A 411 -7.61 29.05 4.91
N ASP A 412 -7.83 29.75 6.03
CA ASP A 412 -9.14 30.26 6.43
C ASP A 412 -9.68 31.32 5.46
N ALA A 413 -8.81 32.21 4.96
CA ALA A 413 -9.20 33.21 3.99
C ALA A 413 -9.50 32.63 2.59
N CYS A 414 -8.77 31.59 2.18
CA CYS A 414 -8.94 30.95 0.87
C CYS A 414 -10.02 29.86 0.85
N PHE A 415 -10.22 29.16 1.98
CA PHE A 415 -11.09 28.00 2.14
C PHE A 415 -11.95 28.16 3.40
N ASP A 416 -12.86 29.13 3.34
CA ASP A 416 -13.88 29.36 4.36
C ASP A 416 -14.89 28.19 4.44
N ASP A 417 -15.69 28.17 5.49
CA ASP A 417 -16.63 27.06 5.74
C ASP A 417 -17.65 26.92 4.60
N SER A 418 -18.12 28.04 4.04
CA SER A 418 -19.07 28.02 2.91
C SER A 418 -18.48 27.35 1.66
N ARG A 419 -17.18 27.53 1.39
CA ARG A 419 -16.50 26.88 0.28
C ARG A 419 -16.24 25.41 0.60
N MET A 420 -15.84 25.10 1.83
CA MET A 420 -15.60 23.72 2.26
C MET A 420 -16.86 22.87 2.24
N GLU A 421 -18.01 23.39 2.66
CA GLU A 421 -19.31 22.70 2.58
C GLU A 421 -19.76 22.46 1.13
N ARG A 422 -19.45 23.39 0.21
CA ARG A 422 -19.74 23.19 -1.22
C ARG A 422 -18.88 22.11 -1.86
N ILE A 423 -17.60 22.02 -1.45
CA ILE A 423 -16.65 21.04 -2.01
C ILE A 423 -16.84 19.67 -1.34
N TYR A 424 -17.04 19.64 -0.03
CA TYR A 424 -17.15 18.47 0.84
C TYR A 424 -18.47 18.44 1.64
N PRO A 425 -19.63 18.33 0.97
CA PRO A 425 -20.95 18.44 1.62
C PRO A 425 -21.24 17.35 2.66
N ASN A 426 -20.54 16.22 2.59
CA ASN A 426 -20.68 15.12 3.55
C ASN A 426 -19.60 15.14 4.65
N ALA A 427 -18.70 16.13 4.69
CA ALA A 427 -17.67 16.23 5.70
C ALA A 427 -18.18 16.92 6.98
N ILE A 428 -19.39 16.59 7.43
CA ILE A 428 -20.00 17.19 8.62
C ILE A 428 -19.29 16.64 9.87
N PRO A 429 -18.91 17.47 10.86
CA PRO A 429 -18.36 17.01 12.14
C PRO A 429 -19.34 16.08 12.86
N GLN A 430 -18.84 15.01 13.49
CA GLN A 430 -19.64 14.23 14.46
C GLN A 430 -19.50 14.80 15.85
#